data_AF-A0A660SI38-F1
#
_entry.id   AF-A0A660SI38-F1
#
_cell.length_a   1.000
_cell.length_b   1.000
_cell.length_c   1.000
_cell.angle_alpha   90.00
_cell.angle_beta   90.00
_cell.angle_gamma   90.00
#
_symmetry.space_group_name_H-M   'P 1'
#
loop_
_entity.id
_entity.type
_entity.pdbx_description
1 polymer ?
#
loop_
_entity_poly.entity_id
_entity_poly.type
_entity_poly.pdbx_seq_one_letter_code
_entity_poly.pdbx_strand_id
1 'polypeptide(L)'
;MLVEKLSDNQNLINVINQLHEEPWPAFLNEDKYVKKYWRQIYKKYPEYQLLFKIGDEYIGVGNSAPIYWNGNIDDLPSGFDEAIKIIMENNGHPNTLCGLAAVISKKYLGKGISSKIIQNFKQLAVEQGFHSLILPVRPTLKSQYPTIPMENYIKWERGNLPFDPWLRVHIKLGGKILKVANQSMIITGPVAEWQDWTGMYFGESNKYIIPDALNPVNIDLEKNIGEYIEPNVWVLHKCE
;
A
#
# COMPACT_ATOMS: atom_id res chain seq x y z
N MET A 1 9.82 -12.56 -17.98
CA MET A 1 9.29 -11.26 -17.52
C MET A 1 10.48 -10.37 -17.28
N LEU A 2 10.53 -9.23 -17.96
CA LEU A 2 11.58 -8.23 -17.81
C LEU A 2 11.21 -7.29 -16.66
N VAL A 3 12.22 -6.76 -15.96
CA VAL A 3 12.05 -5.71 -14.95
C VAL A 3 12.91 -4.53 -15.35
N GLU A 4 12.30 -3.34 -15.37
CA GLU A 4 12.96 -2.06 -15.66
C GLU A 4 12.82 -1.14 -14.46
N LYS A 5 13.81 -0.29 -14.21
CA LYS A 5 13.74 0.75 -13.18
C LYS A 5 13.32 2.07 -13.83
N LEU A 6 12.57 2.91 -13.12
CA LEU A 6 12.27 4.27 -13.62
C LEU A 6 13.55 5.08 -13.90
N SER A 7 14.65 4.79 -13.20
CA SER A 7 15.98 5.38 -13.46
C SER A 7 16.52 5.08 -14.86
N ASP A 8 16.10 3.98 -15.49
CA ASP A 8 16.62 3.54 -16.79
C ASP A 8 15.93 4.31 -17.93
N ASN A 9 14.69 4.76 -17.71
CA ASN A 9 13.91 5.53 -18.68
C ASN A 9 12.83 6.36 -17.98
N GLN A 10 12.99 7.70 -17.97
CA GLN A 10 12.06 8.60 -17.29
C GLN A 10 10.65 8.60 -17.90
N ASN A 11 10.48 8.21 -19.17
CA ASN A 11 9.16 8.14 -19.81
C ASN A 11 8.27 7.05 -19.19
N LEU A 12 8.86 6.11 -18.42
CA LEU A 12 8.11 5.09 -17.69
C LEU A 12 7.19 5.68 -16.61
N ILE A 13 7.36 6.95 -16.21
CA ILE A 13 6.45 7.62 -15.28
C ILE A 13 4.99 7.59 -15.76
N ASN A 14 4.77 7.72 -17.08
CA ASN A 14 3.43 7.68 -17.65
C ASN A 14 2.81 6.29 -17.53
N VAL A 15 3.63 5.25 -17.73
CA VAL A 15 3.22 3.85 -17.56
C VAL A 15 2.89 3.55 -16.10
N ILE A 16 3.71 4.03 -15.16
CA ILE A 16 3.44 3.88 -13.72
C ILE A 16 2.09 4.53 -13.39
N ASN A 17 1.89 5.80 -13.79
CA ASN A 17 0.64 6.50 -13.51
C ASN A 17 -0.57 5.76 -14.08
N GLN A 18 -0.49 5.30 -15.33
CA GLN A 18 -1.57 4.53 -15.97
C GLN A 18 -1.89 3.23 -15.20
N LEU A 19 -0.88 2.49 -14.75
CA LEU A 19 -1.10 1.29 -13.94
C LEU A 19 -1.80 1.60 -12.61
N HIS A 20 -1.55 2.79 -12.04
CA HIS A 20 -2.16 3.26 -10.79
C HIS A 20 -3.57 3.85 -10.94
N GLU A 21 -4.09 4.10 -12.15
CA GLU A 21 -5.39 4.78 -12.31
C GLU A 21 -6.59 3.91 -11.86
N GLU A 22 -6.54 2.60 -12.11
CA GLU A 22 -7.70 1.72 -11.92
C GLU A 22 -7.83 0.94 -10.59
N PRO A 23 -6.75 0.56 -9.88
CA PRO A 23 -6.85 -0.41 -8.79
C PRO A 23 -7.23 0.20 -7.43
N TRP A 24 -7.30 1.53 -7.31
CA TRP A 24 -7.50 2.22 -6.04
C TRP A 24 -8.89 2.87 -5.96
N PRO A 25 -9.58 2.77 -4.81
CA PRO A 25 -10.78 3.57 -4.56
C PRO A 25 -10.46 5.07 -4.63
N ALA A 26 -11.39 5.84 -5.20
CA ALA A 26 -11.17 7.27 -5.46
C ALA A 26 -10.74 8.06 -4.21
N PHE A 27 -11.37 7.79 -3.06
CA PHE A 27 -11.05 8.46 -1.80
C PHE A 27 -9.60 8.24 -1.32
N LEU A 28 -8.90 7.18 -1.72
CA LEU A 28 -7.49 6.99 -1.32
C LEU A 28 -6.55 7.99 -2.02
N ASN A 29 -6.94 8.50 -3.19
CA ASN A 29 -6.17 9.56 -3.86
C ASN A 29 -6.28 10.91 -3.13
N GLU A 30 -7.23 11.02 -2.21
CA GLU A 30 -7.53 12.24 -1.45
C GLU A 30 -6.72 12.34 -0.17
N ASP A 31 -5.98 11.28 0.18
CA ASP A 31 -5.02 11.27 1.26
C ASP A 31 -3.98 12.40 1.10
N LYS A 32 -3.76 13.14 2.19
CA LYS A 32 -2.90 14.34 2.19
C LYS A 32 -1.44 14.00 1.94
N TYR A 33 -0.95 12.85 2.41
CA TYR A 33 0.43 12.42 2.23
C TYR A 33 0.65 11.86 0.83
N VAL A 34 -0.32 11.10 0.29
CA VAL A 34 -0.30 10.67 -1.12
C VAL A 34 -0.23 11.88 -2.05
N LYS A 35 -1.15 12.85 -1.89
CA LYS A 35 -1.17 14.08 -2.71
C LYS A 35 0.14 14.86 -2.62
N LYS A 36 0.69 14.98 -1.42
CA LYS A 36 1.91 15.75 -1.18
C LYS A 36 3.15 15.04 -1.73
N TYR A 37 3.28 13.74 -1.51
CA TYR A 37 4.56 13.04 -1.61
C TYR A 37 4.66 12.02 -2.75
N TRP A 38 3.56 11.42 -3.20
CA TRP A 38 3.61 10.27 -4.10
C TRP A 38 4.41 10.52 -5.39
N ARG A 39 4.12 11.62 -6.08
CA ARG A 39 4.84 12.01 -7.31
C ARG A 39 6.30 12.41 -7.05
N GLN A 40 6.64 12.84 -5.82
CA GLN A 40 8.00 13.23 -5.47
C GLN A 40 8.89 12.00 -5.24
N ILE A 41 8.32 10.86 -4.81
CA ILE A 41 9.05 9.60 -4.66
C ILE A 41 9.70 9.20 -5.99
N TYR A 42 9.01 9.36 -7.11
CA TYR A 42 9.55 9.06 -8.45
C TYR A 42 10.79 9.87 -8.79
N LYS A 43 10.88 11.11 -8.29
CA LYS A 43 12.03 11.98 -8.51
C LYS A 43 13.17 11.69 -7.54
N LYS A 44 12.83 11.39 -6.27
CA LYS A 44 13.81 11.16 -5.19
C LYS A 44 14.42 9.75 -5.27
N TYR A 45 13.65 8.76 -5.72
CA TYR A 45 14.01 7.34 -5.70
C TYR A 45 13.63 6.61 -7.02
N PRO A 46 14.03 7.10 -8.20
CA PRO A 46 13.66 6.47 -9.48
C PRO A 46 14.16 5.02 -9.61
N GLU A 47 15.30 4.67 -9.03
CA GLU A 47 15.89 3.32 -9.04
C GLU A 47 15.12 2.31 -8.16
N TYR A 48 14.20 2.80 -7.32
CA TYR A 48 13.35 2.00 -6.44
C TYR A 48 11.95 1.72 -7.02
N GLN A 49 11.66 2.25 -8.22
CA GLN A 49 10.38 2.05 -8.91
C GLN A 49 10.56 1.00 -10.00
N LEU A 50 10.02 -0.19 -9.77
CA LEU A 50 10.22 -1.37 -10.62
C LEU A 50 8.99 -1.58 -11.50
N LEU A 51 9.18 -1.57 -12.82
CA LEU A 51 8.13 -1.91 -13.78
C LEU A 51 8.34 -3.32 -14.33
N PHE A 52 7.25 -4.07 -14.46
CA PHE A 52 7.26 -5.46 -14.89
C PHE A 52 6.63 -5.61 -16.26
N LYS A 53 7.32 -6.29 -17.17
CA LYS A 53 6.94 -6.37 -18.60
C LYS A 53 6.94 -7.80 -19.14
N ILE A 54 5.96 -8.11 -20.00
CA ILE A 54 5.93 -9.33 -20.83
C ILE A 54 5.85 -8.89 -22.29
N GLY A 55 6.89 -9.22 -23.08
CA GLY A 55 7.03 -8.69 -24.43
C GLY A 55 7.10 -7.17 -24.38
N ASP A 56 6.15 -6.50 -25.05
CA ASP A 56 6.04 -5.04 -25.08
C ASP A 56 5.05 -4.43 -24.08
N GLU A 57 4.32 -5.25 -23.33
CA GLU A 57 3.27 -4.80 -22.42
C GLU A 57 3.77 -4.73 -20.96
N TYR A 58 3.61 -3.56 -20.33
CA TYR A 58 3.82 -3.41 -18.89
C TYR A 58 2.60 -3.92 -18.14
N ILE A 59 2.83 -4.88 -17.24
CA ILE A 59 1.79 -5.67 -16.58
C ILE A 59 1.66 -5.36 -15.09
N GLY A 60 2.61 -4.61 -14.53
CA GLY A 60 2.60 -4.26 -13.12
C GLY A 60 3.74 -3.35 -12.72
N VAL A 61 3.62 -2.77 -11.55
CA VAL A 61 4.61 -1.88 -10.94
C VAL A 61 4.76 -2.20 -9.46
N GLY A 62 5.99 -2.18 -8.99
CA GLY A 62 6.35 -2.20 -7.57
C GLY A 62 6.98 -0.86 -7.19
N ASN A 63 6.33 -0.12 -6.30
CA ASN A 63 6.86 1.12 -5.74
C ASN A 63 7.44 0.86 -4.37
N SER A 64 8.68 1.25 -4.18
CA SER A 64 9.37 1.17 -2.91
C SER A 64 10.24 2.40 -2.69
N ALA A 65 10.73 2.56 -1.47
CA ALA A 65 11.71 3.58 -1.14
C ALA A 65 12.48 3.16 0.12
N PRO A 66 13.72 3.65 0.30
CA PRO A 66 14.52 3.30 1.46
C PRO A 66 14.04 4.05 2.72
N ILE A 67 14.00 3.34 3.85
CA ILE A 67 13.61 3.88 5.16
C ILE A 67 14.61 3.41 6.23
N TYR A 68 14.75 4.20 7.31
CA TYR A 68 15.40 3.73 8.52
C TYR A 68 14.41 2.99 9.41
N TRP A 69 14.76 1.79 9.85
CA TRP A 69 14.05 1.08 10.91
C TRP A 69 15.05 0.27 11.73
N ASN A 70 14.94 0.34 13.05
CA ASN A 70 15.89 -0.30 13.98
C ASN A 70 15.58 -1.79 14.27
N GLY A 71 14.53 -2.34 13.68
CA GLY A 71 14.08 -3.72 13.89
C GLY A 71 13.10 -3.91 15.06
N ASN A 72 12.83 -2.87 15.84
CA ASN A 72 11.84 -2.92 16.91
C ASN A 72 10.42 -2.69 16.35
N ILE A 73 9.49 -3.60 16.66
CA ILE A 73 8.10 -3.54 16.19
C ILE A 73 7.39 -2.28 16.68
N ASP A 74 7.73 -1.81 17.88
CA ASP A 74 7.12 -0.61 18.45
C ASP A 74 7.54 0.67 17.70
N ASP A 75 8.74 0.66 17.12
CA ASP A 75 9.32 1.78 16.36
C ASP A 75 8.95 1.75 14.86
N LEU A 76 8.12 0.80 14.41
CA LEU A 76 7.54 0.85 13.07
C LEU A 76 6.65 2.09 12.93
N PRO A 77 6.66 2.76 11.76
CA PRO A 77 5.71 3.82 11.48
C PRO A 77 4.26 3.36 11.75
N SER A 78 3.40 4.28 12.18
CA SER A 78 1.97 4.06 12.44
C SER A 78 1.25 3.42 11.25
N GLY A 79 1.73 3.67 10.03
CA GLY A 79 1.45 2.91 8.82
C GLY A 79 1.99 3.60 7.58
N PHE A 80 1.24 3.54 6.48
CA PHE A 80 1.63 4.03 5.16
C PHE A 80 1.93 5.53 5.14
N ASP A 81 1.06 6.35 5.71
CA ASP A 81 1.18 7.81 5.75
C ASP A 81 2.48 8.26 6.41
N GLU A 82 2.73 7.75 7.63
CA GLU A 82 3.95 8.08 8.36
C GLU A 82 5.19 7.51 7.70
N ALA A 83 5.11 6.32 7.10
CA ALA A 83 6.22 5.76 6.36
C ALA A 83 6.62 6.65 5.18
N ILE A 84 5.67 7.11 4.36
CA ILE A 84 5.93 8.04 3.25
C ILE A 84 6.49 9.36 3.78
N LYS A 85 5.93 9.90 4.86
CA LYS A 85 6.43 11.13 5.47
C LYS A 85 7.90 10.99 5.88
N ILE A 86 8.26 9.92 6.60
CA ILE A 86 9.64 9.64 7.04
C ILE A 86 10.56 9.50 5.83
N ILE A 87 10.16 8.72 4.81
CA ILE A 87 10.93 8.51 3.58
C ILE A 87 11.24 9.84 2.88
N MET A 88 10.27 10.75 2.83
CA MET A 88 10.43 12.01 2.10
C MET A 88 11.15 13.08 2.90
N GLU A 89 10.88 13.18 4.21
CA GLU A 89 11.38 14.26 5.06
C GLU A 89 12.71 13.94 5.77
N ASN A 90 13.04 12.66 5.95
CA ASN A 90 14.28 12.26 6.62
C ASN A 90 15.41 12.01 5.60
N ASN A 91 16.60 12.56 5.90
CA ASN A 91 17.82 12.38 5.11
C ASN A 91 18.89 11.56 5.86
N GLY A 92 18.47 10.81 6.90
CA GLY A 92 19.35 9.89 7.62
C GLY A 92 19.86 8.74 6.74
N HIS A 93 20.50 7.76 7.38
CA HIS A 93 21.02 6.57 6.69
C HIS A 93 19.95 5.46 6.70
N PRO A 94 19.21 5.24 5.61
CA PRO A 94 18.25 4.15 5.56
C PRO A 94 18.97 2.80 5.61
N ASN A 95 18.30 1.79 6.15
CA ASN A 95 18.84 0.43 6.33
C ASN A 95 17.82 -0.66 5.97
N THR A 96 16.63 -0.26 5.53
CA THR A 96 15.47 -1.11 5.27
C THR A 96 14.79 -0.63 4.00
N LEU A 97 14.31 -1.56 3.17
CA LEU A 97 13.42 -1.21 2.06
C LEU A 97 11.97 -1.15 2.55
N CYS A 98 11.24 -0.09 2.22
CA CYS A 98 9.80 0.00 2.44
C CYS A 98 9.06 -0.21 1.11
N GLY A 99 8.30 -1.30 1.00
CA GLY A 99 7.40 -1.50 -0.15
C GLY A 99 6.11 -0.73 0.05
N LEU A 100 5.81 0.20 -0.86
CA LEU A 100 4.69 1.15 -0.75
C LEU A 100 3.49 0.70 -1.58
N ALA A 101 3.71 0.18 -2.78
CA ALA A 101 2.64 -0.35 -3.62
C ALA A 101 3.12 -1.52 -4.49
N ALA A 102 2.21 -2.45 -4.74
CA ALA A 102 2.37 -3.50 -5.73
C ALA A 102 1.08 -3.55 -6.56
N VAL A 103 1.17 -3.10 -7.80
CA VAL A 103 0.02 -2.96 -8.69
C VAL A 103 0.19 -3.89 -9.89
N ILE A 104 -0.90 -4.54 -10.29
CA ILE A 104 -0.93 -5.47 -11.41
C ILE A 104 -2.12 -5.10 -12.29
N SER A 105 -1.90 -5.06 -13.60
CA SER A 105 -2.97 -4.87 -14.58
C SER A 105 -4.05 -5.95 -14.41
N LYS A 106 -5.33 -5.55 -14.47
CA LYS A 106 -6.48 -6.45 -14.29
C LYS A 106 -6.42 -7.69 -15.20
N LYS A 107 -5.94 -7.53 -16.43
CA LYS A 107 -5.77 -8.61 -17.44
C LYS A 107 -4.79 -9.71 -17.00
N TYR A 108 -3.95 -9.43 -16.01
CA TYR A 108 -2.87 -10.30 -15.57
C TYR A 108 -2.97 -10.77 -14.11
N LEU A 109 -4.10 -10.48 -13.44
CA LEU A 109 -4.36 -11.00 -12.10
C LEU A 109 -4.35 -12.54 -12.08
N GLY A 110 -3.97 -13.11 -10.93
CA GLY A 110 -3.92 -14.56 -10.73
C GLY A 110 -2.73 -15.28 -11.40
N LYS A 111 -1.85 -14.57 -12.13
CA LYS A 111 -0.70 -15.17 -12.83
C LYS A 111 0.61 -15.20 -12.02
N GLY A 112 0.53 -15.05 -10.70
CA GLY A 112 1.71 -15.10 -9.81
C GLY A 112 2.65 -13.88 -9.89
N ILE A 113 2.25 -12.80 -10.56
CA ILE A 113 3.06 -11.58 -10.73
C ILE A 113 3.35 -10.91 -9.38
N SER A 114 2.39 -10.92 -8.47
CA SER A 114 2.55 -10.31 -7.15
C SER A 114 3.72 -10.93 -6.37
N SER A 115 3.89 -12.26 -6.45
CA SER A 115 5.05 -12.94 -5.88
C SER A 115 6.36 -12.48 -6.49
N LYS A 116 6.37 -12.20 -7.81
CA LYS A 116 7.56 -11.70 -8.50
C LYS A 116 7.91 -10.27 -8.09
N ILE A 117 6.91 -9.42 -7.86
CA ILE A 117 7.12 -8.06 -7.34
C ILE A 117 7.82 -8.14 -5.97
N ILE A 118 7.31 -8.94 -5.04
CA ILE A 118 7.91 -9.10 -3.71
C ILE A 118 9.33 -9.69 -3.79
N GLN A 119 9.55 -10.69 -4.66
CA GLN A 119 10.91 -11.23 -4.89
C GLN A 119 11.89 -10.16 -5.39
N ASN A 120 11.45 -9.28 -6.30
CA ASN A 120 12.29 -8.20 -6.81
C ASN A 120 12.51 -7.08 -5.79
N PHE A 121 11.56 -6.81 -4.90
CA PHE A 121 11.83 -5.94 -3.75
C PHE A 121 12.88 -6.53 -2.82
N LYS A 122 12.82 -7.83 -2.52
CA LYS A 122 13.86 -8.48 -1.72
C LYS A 122 15.23 -8.39 -2.39
N GLN A 123 15.30 -8.65 -3.69
CA GLN A 123 16.53 -8.52 -4.47
C GLN A 123 17.05 -7.07 -4.45
N LEU A 124 16.17 -6.08 -4.68
CA LEU A 124 16.53 -4.67 -4.63
C LEU A 124 17.06 -4.28 -3.23
N ALA A 125 16.46 -4.78 -2.16
CA ALA A 125 16.95 -4.55 -0.81
C ALA A 125 18.40 -5.06 -0.64
N VAL A 126 18.69 -6.27 -1.10
CA VAL A 126 20.05 -6.84 -1.08
C VAL A 126 21.02 -6.01 -1.94
N GLU A 127 20.61 -5.60 -3.15
CA GLU A 127 21.41 -4.75 -4.04
C GLU A 127 21.79 -3.41 -3.39
N GLN A 128 20.93 -2.87 -2.51
CA GLN A 128 21.16 -1.64 -1.77
C GLN A 128 21.86 -1.87 -0.41
N GLY A 129 22.25 -3.11 -0.09
CA GLY A 129 22.90 -3.46 1.17
C GLY A 129 21.96 -3.52 2.37
N PHE A 130 20.65 -3.62 2.14
CA PHE A 130 19.65 -3.75 3.21
C PHE A 130 19.32 -5.22 3.49
N HIS A 131 19.06 -5.52 4.76
CA HIS A 131 18.73 -6.87 5.21
C HIS A 131 17.22 -7.09 5.47
N SER A 132 16.42 -6.03 5.34
CA SER A 132 15.00 -6.05 5.67
C SER A 132 14.18 -5.34 4.61
N LEU A 133 13.00 -5.91 4.34
CA LEU A 133 11.92 -5.31 3.58
C LEU A 133 10.68 -5.29 4.46
N ILE A 134 10.09 -4.11 4.68
CA ILE A 134 8.81 -3.95 5.37
C ILE A 134 7.74 -3.42 4.40
N LEU A 135 6.50 -3.87 4.55
CA LEU A 135 5.37 -3.38 3.75
C LEU A 135 4.14 -3.17 4.65
N PRO A 136 3.44 -2.02 4.56
CA PRO A 136 2.12 -1.85 5.15
C PRO A 136 1.10 -2.45 4.18
N VAL A 137 0.82 -3.74 4.36
CA VAL A 137 -0.03 -4.50 3.44
C VAL A 137 -1.49 -4.14 3.65
N ARG A 138 -2.14 -3.63 2.60
CA ARG A 138 -3.60 -3.46 2.50
C ARG A 138 -4.25 -4.79 2.08
N PRO A 139 -4.94 -5.55 2.96
CA PRO A 139 -5.48 -6.86 2.60
C PRO A 139 -6.60 -6.76 1.55
N THR A 140 -6.60 -7.67 0.58
CA THR A 140 -7.49 -7.60 -0.59
C THR A 140 -8.96 -7.85 -0.27
N LEU A 141 -9.27 -8.79 0.64
CA LEU A 141 -10.65 -9.17 0.96
C LEU A 141 -11.21 -8.45 2.19
N LYS A 142 -10.43 -7.58 2.86
CA LYS A 142 -10.88 -6.92 4.09
C LYS A 142 -12.09 -6.00 3.87
N SER A 143 -12.24 -5.41 2.68
CA SER A 143 -13.41 -4.59 2.34
C SER A 143 -14.73 -5.36 2.32
N GLN A 144 -14.69 -6.70 2.23
CA GLN A 144 -15.89 -7.55 2.36
C GLN A 144 -16.31 -7.74 3.82
N TYR A 145 -15.45 -7.37 4.78
CA TYR A 145 -15.67 -7.50 6.21
C TYR A 145 -15.35 -6.18 6.95
N PRO A 146 -15.93 -5.05 6.55
CA PRO A 146 -15.49 -3.73 7.00
C PRO A 146 -15.76 -3.50 8.50
N THR A 147 -16.79 -4.14 9.06
CA THR A 147 -17.15 -4.03 10.49
C THR A 147 -16.30 -4.91 11.41
N ILE A 148 -15.47 -5.81 10.85
CA ILE A 148 -14.58 -6.66 11.63
C ILE A 148 -13.27 -5.91 11.90
N PRO A 149 -12.81 -5.78 13.17
CA PRO A 149 -11.51 -5.20 13.47
C PRO A 149 -10.37 -5.93 12.75
N MET A 150 -9.37 -5.20 12.27
CA MET A 150 -8.26 -5.77 11.53
C MET A 150 -7.49 -6.81 12.36
N GLU A 151 -7.35 -6.58 13.67
CA GLU A 151 -6.71 -7.50 14.63
C GLU A 151 -7.39 -8.87 14.70
N ASN A 152 -8.69 -8.91 14.44
CA ASN A 152 -9.44 -10.16 14.39
C ASN A 152 -9.37 -10.77 12.99
N TYR A 153 -9.49 -9.94 11.95
CA TYR A 153 -9.44 -10.37 10.55
C TYR A 153 -8.11 -11.06 10.19
N ILE A 154 -6.96 -10.53 10.62
CA ILE A 154 -5.65 -11.11 10.29
C ILE A 154 -5.41 -12.49 10.91
N LYS A 155 -6.21 -12.89 11.89
CA LYS A 155 -6.14 -14.20 12.55
C LYS A 155 -6.96 -15.26 11.82
N TRP A 156 -7.77 -14.89 10.82
CA TRP A 156 -8.55 -15.84 10.07
C TRP A 156 -7.65 -16.66 9.16
N GLU A 157 -7.93 -17.96 9.06
CA GLU A 157 -7.12 -18.91 8.30
C GLU A 157 -7.99 -19.74 7.34
N ARG A 158 -7.38 -20.16 6.23
CA ARG A 158 -7.92 -21.16 5.31
C ARG A 158 -6.81 -22.13 4.92
N GLY A 159 -6.86 -23.35 5.47
CA GLY A 159 -5.86 -24.38 5.24
C GLY A 159 -4.47 -23.99 5.78
N ASN A 160 -4.40 -23.55 7.05
CA ASN A 160 -3.18 -23.15 7.77
C ASN A 160 -2.43 -21.94 7.18
N LEU A 161 -3.10 -21.14 6.36
CA LEU A 161 -2.57 -19.92 5.77
C LEU A 161 -3.56 -18.78 5.99
N PRO A 162 -3.10 -17.50 6.01
CA PRO A 162 -4.00 -16.36 6.19
C PRO A 162 -5.19 -16.43 5.24
N PHE A 163 -6.39 -16.14 5.75
CA PHE A 163 -7.61 -16.13 4.95
C PHE A 163 -7.50 -15.17 3.77
N ASP A 164 -6.88 -14.00 3.95
CA ASP A 164 -6.65 -13.02 2.90
C ASP A 164 -5.61 -13.51 1.87
N PRO A 165 -5.92 -13.48 0.56
CA PRO A 165 -5.03 -13.97 -0.48
C PRO A 165 -3.73 -13.16 -0.57
N TRP A 166 -3.75 -11.87 -0.28
CA TRP A 166 -2.56 -11.04 -0.38
C TRP A 166 -1.60 -11.28 0.78
N LEU A 167 -2.12 -11.33 2.02
CA LEU A 167 -1.32 -11.76 3.17
C LEU A 167 -0.76 -13.18 2.97
N ARG A 168 -1.54 -14.09 2.40
CA ARG A 168 -1.08 -15.45 2.09
C ARG A 168 0.09 -15.47 1.10
N VAL A 169 0.14 -14.59 0.11
CA VAL A 169 1.32 -14.49 -0.79
C VAL A 169 2.57 -14.13 0.01
N HIS A 170 2.47 -13.15 0.91
CA HIS A 170 3.60 -12.76 1.74
C HIS A 170 4.10 -13.91 2.63
N ILE A 171 3.21 -14.60 3.35
CA ILE A 171 3.59 -15.73 4.22
C ILE A 171 4.23 -16.86 3.42
N LYS A 172 3.69 -17.19 2.24
CA LYS A 172 4.28 -18.21 1.35
C LYS A 172 5.69 -17.86 0.88
N LEU A 173 6.06 -16.58 0.87
CA LEU A 173 7.38 -16.09 0.49
C LEU A 173 8.33 -15.90 1.68
N GLY A 174 7.96 -16.43 2.86
CA GLY A 174 8.73 -16.32 4.09
C GLY A 174 8.51 -15.00 4.84
N GLY A 175 7.49 -14.23 4.46
CA GLY A 175 7.11 -13.01 5.16
C GLY A 175 6.54 -13.32 6.55
N LYS A 176 6.74 -12.40 7.49
CA LYS A 176 6.20 -12.45 8.85
C LYS A 176 5.31 -11.24 9.10
N ILE A 177 4.06 -11.46 9.52
CA ILE A 177 3.18 -10.39 10.00
C ILE A 177 3.76 -9.87 11.34
N LEU A 178 3.95 -8.55 11.44
CA LEU A 178 4.49 -7.89 12.62
C LEU A 178 3.39 -7.33 13.53
N LYS A 179 2.61 -6.37 13.02
CA LYS A 179 1.51 -5.72 13.74
C LYS A 179 0.47 -5.13 12.78
N VAL A 180 -0.71 -4.84 13.31
CA VAL A 180 -1.69 -3.99 12.61
C VAL A 180 -1.24 -2.54 12.68
N ALA A 181 -1.27 -1.85 11.54
CA ALA A 181 -1.12 -0.42 11.40
C ALA A 181 -2.52 0.20 11.45
N ASN A 182 -3.02 0.52 12.64
CA ASN A 182 -4.43 0.92 12.83
C ASN A 182 -4.81 2.25 12.19
N GLN A 183 -3.84 3.16 12.05
CA GLN A 183 -4.02 4.48 11.46
C GLN A 183 -3.08 4.62 10.26
N SER A 184 -3.18 3.67 9.32
CA SER A 184 -2.23 3.59 8.22
C SER A 184 -2.41 4.68 7.19
N MET A 185 -3.68 4.98 6.85
CA MET A 185 -4.05 6.14 6.04
C MET A 185 -5.22 6.87 6.69
N ILE A 186 -5.21 8.20 6.66
CA ILE A 186 -6.28 9.04 7.22
C ILE A 186 -6.79 10.01 6.16
N ILE A 187 -8.03 9.80 5.75
CA ILE A 187 -8.71 10.64 4.76
C ILE A 187 -9.82 11.42 5.45
N THR A 188 -9.78 12.74 5.32
CA THR A 188 -10.80 13.65 5.82
C THR A 188 -11.24 14.60 4.71
N GLY A 189 -12.50 15.01 4.74
CA GLY A 189 -13.04 15.94 3.76
C GLY A 189 -14.46 16.36 4.10
N PRO A 190 -14.99 17.42 3.48
CA PRO A 190 -16.40 17.79 3.55
C PRO A 190 -17.32 16.64 3.14
N VAL A 191 -18.54 16.62 3.66
CA VAL A 191 -19.53 15.58 3.34
C VAL A 191 -19.82 15.54 1.84
N ALA A 192 -19.89 16.71 1.19
CA ALA A 192 -20.11 16.81 -0.25
C ALA A 192 -19.01 16.10 -1.06
N GLU A 193 -17.74 16.28 -0.69
CA GLU A 193 -16.63 15.59 -1.37
C GLU A 193 -16.70 14.07 -1.15
N TRP A 194 -17.05 13.62 0.05
CA TRP A 194 -17.29 12.20 0.30
C TRP A 194 -18.42 11.63 -0.56
N GLN A 195 -19.50 12.39 -0.82
CA GLN A 195 -20.55 11.95 -1.72
C GLN A 195 -20.03 11.83 -3.16
N ASP A 196 -19.20 12.77 -3.60
CA ASP A 196 -18.58 12.72 -4.94
C ASP A 196 -17.62 11.52 -5.08
N TRP A 197 -16.80 11.26 -4.06
CA TRP A 197 -15.82 10.15 -4.09
C TRP A 197 -16.47 8.77 -4.04
N THR A 198 -17.64 8.65 -3.41
CA THR A 198 -18.29 7.36 -3.16
C THR A 198 -19.52 7.13 -4.05
N GLY A 199 -20.08 8.18 -4.64
CA GLY A 199 -21.39 8.16 -5.30
C GLY A 199 -22.56 7.90 -4.35
N MET A 200 -22.34 7.96 -3.03
CA MET A 200 -23.35 7.71 -2.01
C MET A 200 -23.93 9.02 -1.47
N TYR A 201 -25.20 8.98 -1.05
CA TYR A 201 -25.84 10.06 -0.31
C TYR A 201 -25.75 9.80 1.19
N PHE A 202 -25.33 10.80 1.98
CA PHE A 202 -25.23 10.69 3.44
C PHE A 202 -26.33 11.52 4.11
N GLY A 203 -27.42 10.85 4.47
CA GLY A 203 -28.60 11.50 5.06
C GLY A 203 -28.56 11.69 6.59
N GLU A 204 -27.60 11.08 7.28
CA GLU A 204 -27.49 11.13 8.75
C GLU A 204 -26.02 11.10 9.19
N SER A 205 -25.69 11.69 10.34
CA SER A 205 -24.39 11.52 10.98
C SER A 205 -24.26 10.08 11.49
N ASN A 206 -23.45 9.25 10.82
CA ASN A 206 -23.27 7.84 11.19
C ASN A 206 -22.00 7.24 10.57
N LYS A 207 -21.73 5.98 10.87
CA LYS A 207 -20.73 5.14 10.19
C LYS A 207 -21.34 4.48 8.95
N TYR A 208 -20.76 4.77 7.80
CA TYR A 208 -21.19 4.21 6.51
C TYR A 208 -20.18 3.18 6.00
N ILE A 209 -20.70 2.02 5.57
CA ILE A 209 -19.93 1.06 4.78
C ILE A 209 -19.96 1.57 3.33
N ILE A 210 -18.80 1.95 2.82
CA ILE A 210 -18.66 2.40 1.44
C ILE A 210 -17.90 1.34 0.62
N PRO A 211 -18.11 1.26 -0.71
CA PRO A 211 -17.38 0.33 -1.56
C PRO A 211 -15.87 0.43 -1.36
N ASP A 212 -15.22 -0.73 -1.30
CA ASP A 212 -13.78 -0.92 -1.24
C ASP A 212 -13.03 -0.34 -0.01
N ALA A 213 -13.70 0.36 0.89
CA ALA A 213 -13.12 0.77 2.18
C ALA A 213 -12.94 -0.44 3.11
N LEU A 214 -11.82 -0.45 3.84
CA LEU A 214 -11.49 -1.53 4.76
C LEU A 214 -12.21 -1.40 6.12
N ASN A 215 -12.65 -0.19 6.45
CA ASN A 215 -13.41 0.16 7.65
C ASN A 215 -14.60 1.07 7.25
N PRO A 216 -15.61 1.25 8.11
CA PRO A 216 -16.64 2.27 7.88
C PRO A 216 -16.05 3.69 7.93
N VAL A 217 -16.61 4.58 7.11
CA VAL A 217 -16.35 6.03 7.16
C VAL A 217 -17.30 6.66 8.18
N ASN A 218 -16.78 7.52 9.05
CA ASN A 218 -17.60 8.30 9.97
C ASN A 218 -18.03 9.61 9.30
N ILE A 219 -19.34 9.82 9.12
CA ILE A 219 -19.91 11.07 8.61
C ILE A 219 -20.53 11.85 9.78
N ASP A 220 -20.20 13.14 9.87
CA ASP A 220 -20.76 14.10 10.81
C ASP A 220 -21.31 15.30 10.02
N LEU A 221 -22.63 15.37 9.89
CA LEU A 221 -23.33 16.41 9.14
C LEU A 221 -23.31 17.77 9.86
N GLU A 222 -23.29 17.78 11.20
CA GLU A 222 -23.26 19.02 11.97
C GLU A 222 -21.92 19.74 11.80
N LYS A 223 -20.82 18.97 11.78
CA LYS A 223 -19.48 19.50 11.53
C LYS A 223 -19.11 19.56 10.05
N ASN A 224 -19.99 19.08 9.17
CA ASN A 224 -19.73 18.91 7.73
C ASN A 224 -18.39 18.22 7.44
N ILE A 225 -18.16 17.06 8.06
CA ILE A 225 -16.92 16.30 7.89
C ILE A 225 -17.20 14.80 7.75
N GLY A 226 -16.53 14.17 6.81
CA GLY A 226 -16.32 12.72 6.81
C GLY A 226 -14.88 12.39 7.18
N GLU A 227 -14.69 11.38 8.00
CA GLU A 227 -13.40 10.85 8.42
C GLU A 227 -13.32 9.35 8.17
N TYR A 228 -12.26 8.93 7.48
CA TYR A 228 -11.95 7.53 7.23
C TYR A 228 -10.53 7.23 7.70
N ILE A 229 -10.41 6.16 8.49
CA ILE A 229 -9.14 5.66 8.99
C ILE A 229 -8.96 4.25 8.46
N GLU A 230 -7.99 4.08 7.56
CA GLU A 230 -7.67 2.79 6.96
C GLU A 230 -6.60 2.04 7.77
N PRO A 231 -6.87 0.78 8.15
CA PRO A 231 -5.85 -0.09 8.72
C PRO A 231 -5.07 -0.84 7.63
N ASN A 232 -3.77 -1.00 7.82
CA ASN A 232 -2.95 -1.95 7.06
C ASN A 232 -2.27 -2.95 8.01
N VAL A 233 -1.47 -3.85 7.46
CA VAL A 233 -0.77 -4.89 8.21
C VAL A 233 0.72 -4.82 7.89
N TRP A 234 1.55 -4.51 8.86
CA TRP A 234 3.00 -4.51 8.67
C TRP A 234 3.49 -5.95 8.48
N VAL A 235 4.19 -6.19 7.37
CA VAL A 235 4.81 -7.48 7.05
C VAL A 235 6.30 -7.28 6.81
N LEU A 236 7.12 -8.11 7.47
CA LEU A 236 8.57 -8.18 7.32
C LEU A 236 8.97 -9.32 6.38
N HIS A 237 9.91 -9.04 5.48
CA HIS A 237 10.73 -10.03 4.80
C HIS A 237 12.19 -9.82 5.17
N LYS A 238 12.87 -10.89 5.55
CA LYS A 238 14.34 -10.89 5.59
C LYS A 238 14.89 -10.95 4.16
N CYS A 239 15.91 -10.15 3.91
CA CYS A 239 16.60 -10.06 2.63
C CYS A 239 18.03 -10.54 2.85
N GLU A 240 18.34 -11.68 2.25
CA GLU A 240 19.62 -12.41 2.30
C GLU A 240 20.02 -12.75 0.87
#